data_AF-A0A352J6V8-F1
#
_entry.id   AF-A0A352J6V8-F1
#
_cell.length_a   1.000
_cell.length_b   1.000
_cell.length_c   1.000
_cell.angle_alpha   90.00
_cell.angle_beta   90.00
_cell.angle_gamma   90.00
#
_symmetry.space_group_name_H-M   'P 1'
#
loop_
_entity.id
_entity.type
_entity.pdbx_description
1 polymer ?
#
loop_
_entity_poly.entity_id
_entity_poly.type
_entity_poly.pdbx_seq_one_letter_code
_entity_poly.pdbx_strand_id
1 'polypeptide(L)'
;AFLETTANPYIISMGDEATSTRRLNFAQSFNPMGSLLGMTVASNYVLTSLDSEKRDAAGNLIFHSLGEAEKAVIRTHDLEIIRNPYVIIGGVVLLVFVIIALT
;
A
#
# COMPACT_ATOMS: atom_id res chain seq x y z
N ALA A 1 -6.82 9.34 -6.64
CA ALA A 1 -7.48 10.59 -7.07
C ALA A 1 -8.59 11.01 -6.11
N PHE A 2 -9.62 10.19 -5.84
CA PHE A 2 -10.75 10.58 -4.96
C PHE A 2 -10.32 11.10 -3.58
N LEU A 3 -9.49 10.33 -2.86
CA LEU A 3 -9.06 10.70 -1.51
C LEU A 3 -8.27 12.02 -1.47
N GLU A 4 -7.44 12.28 -2.48
CA GLU A 4 -6.64 13.50 -2.56
C GLU A 4 -7.49 14.73 -2.86
N THR A 5 -8.47 14.58 -3.77
CA THR A 5 -9.41 15.66 -4.11
C THR A 5 -10.31 16.05 -2.94
N THR A 6 -10.56 15.15 -2.00
CA THR A 6 -11.32 15.44 -0.77
C THR A 6 -10.41 15.86 0.39
N ALA A 7 -9.22 15.26 0.54
CA ALA A 7 -8.32 15.51 1.67
C ALA A 7 -7.61 16.86 1.59
N ASN A 8 -7.18 17.29 0.41
CA ASN A 8 -6.45 18.56 0.27
C ASN A 8 -7.33 19.77 0.69
N PRO A 9 -8.58 19.92 0.20
CA PRO A 9 -9.47 20.98 0.68
C PRO A 9 -9.78 20.87 2.18
N TYR A 10 -9.95 19.65 2.70
CA TYR A 10 -10.17 19.44 4.12
C TYR A 10 -9.01 19.99 4.96
N ILE A 11 -7.76 19.68 4.62
CA ILE A 11 -6.57 20.18 5.33
C ILE A 11 -6.43 21.71 5.27
N ILE A 12 -6.75 22.30 4.12
CA ILE A 12 -6.76 23.76 3.97
C ILE A 12 -7.78 24.39 4.92
N SER A 13 -8.98 23.81 5.02
CA SER A 13 -10.06 24.30 5.89
C SER A 13 -9.84 24.07 7.39
N MET A 14 -8.86 23.25 7.79
CA MET A 14 -8.63 22.91 9.20
C MET A 14 -7.87 24.01 9.97
N GLY A 15 -8.56 24.88 10.71
CA GLY A 15 -7.93 25.90 11.56
C GLY A 15 -7.64 27.21 10.82
N ASP A 16 -6.66 27.98 11.26
CA ASP A 16 -6.41 29.34 10.73
C ASP A 16 -6.00 29.31 9.24
N GLU A 17 -6.63 30.16 8.43
CA GLU A 17 -6.36 30.33 7.01
C GLU A 17 -4.90 30.74 6.75
N ALA A 18 -4.31 31.57 7.63
CA ALA A 18 -2.93 32.05 7.47
C ALA A 18 -1.88 30.93 7.48
N THR A 19 -2.21 29.76 8.04
CA THR A 19 -1.29 28.60 8.09
C THR A 19 -1.75 27.41 7.23
N SER A 20 -2.81 27.58 6.43
CA SER A 20 -3.41 26.53 5.59
C SER A 20 -2.42 25.86 4.64
N THR A 21 -1.70 26.66 3.84
CA THR A 21 -0.69 26.17 2.90
C THR A 21 0.44 25.44 3.63
N ARG A 22 0.86 25.91 4.81
CA ARG A 22 1.90 25.25 5.60
C ARG A 22 1.45 23.87 6.10
N ARG A 23 0.21 23.75 6.58
CA ARG A 23 -0.36 22.44 6.98
C ARG A 23 -0.43 21.48 5.81
N LEU A 24 -0.91 21.95 4.66
CA LEU A 24 -1.00 21.13 3.46
C LEU A 24 0.38 20.62 3.01
N ASN A 25 1.37 21.51 2.91
CA ASN A 25 2.73 21.12 2.54
C ASN A 25 3.37 20.17 3.56
N PHE A 26 3.11 20.38 4.85
CA PHE A 26 3.56 19.47 5.89
C PHE A 26 2.94 18.07 5.71
N ALA A 27 1.63 17.97 5.49
CA ALA A 27 0.98 16.69 5.22
C ALA A 27 1.51 16.03 3.93
N GLN A 28 1.69 16.80 2.85
CA GLN A 28 2.21 16.30 1.58
C GLN A 28 3.67 15.87 1.63
N SER A 29 4.47 16.39 2.58
CA SER A 29 5.86 15.95 2.78
C SER A 29 5.97 14.45 3.16
N PHE A 30 4.88 13.84 3.64
CA PHE A 30 4.80 12.41 3.90
C PHE A 30 4.51 11.58 2.64
N ASN A 31 4.05 12.18 1.53
CA ASN A 31 3.74 11.43 0.30
C ASN A 31 4.99 10.72 -0.28
N PRO A 32 6.16 11.38 -0.43
CA PRO A 32 7.38 10.70 -0.88
C PRO A 32 7.82 9.60 0.08
N MET A 33 7.70 9.83 1.40
CA MET A 33 8.05 8.84 2.42
C MET A 33 7.17 7.59 2.31
N GLY A 34 5.86 7.78 2.17
CA GLY A 34 4.91 6.68 1.96
C GLY A 34 5.20 5.91 0.67
N SER A 35 5.54 6.60 -0.42
CA SER A 35 5.91 5.97 -1.68
C SER A 35 7.19 5.13 -1.57
N LEU A 36 8.24 5.66 -0.95
CA LEU A 36 9.50 4.95 -0.74
C LEU A 36 9.31 3.73 0.17
N LEU A 37 8.59 3.88 1.28
CA LEU A 37 8.28 2.77 2.17
C LEU A 37 7.42 1.71 1.46
N GLY A 38 6.38 2.13 0.75
CA GLY A 38 5.53 1.24 -0.03
C GLY A 38 6.31 0.46 -1.09
N MET A 39 7.18 1.12 -1.84
CA MET A 39 8.05 0.48 -2.83
C MET A 39 9.04 -0.49 -2.16
N THR A 40 9.62 -0.10 -1.03
CA THR A 40 10.55 -0.94 -0.26
C THR A 40 9.87 -2.19 0.27
N VAL A 41 8.64 -2.07 0.76
CA VAL A 41 7.84 -3.22 1.22
C VAL A 41 7.46 -4.10 0.03
N ALA A 42 7.04 -3.50 -1.08
CA ALA A 42 6.68 -4.22 -2.29
C ALA A 42 7.86 -5.03 -2.85
N SER A 43 9.05 -4.42 -2.96
CA SER A 43 10.22 -5.09 -3.54
C SER A 43 10.84 -6.13 -2.63
N ASN A 44 11.00 -5.84 -1.33
CA ASN A 44 11.75 -6.71 -0.43
C ASN A 44 10.89 -7.79 0.24
N TYR A 45 9.57 -7.59 0.35
CA TYR A 45 8.69 -8.51 1.06
C TYR A 45 7.60 -9.09 0.17
N VAL A 46 6.91 -8.28 -0.64
CA VAL A 46 5.81 -8.80 -1.48
C VAL A 46 6.39 -9.61 -2.63
N LEU A 47 7.16 -8.99 -3.53
CA LEU A 47 7.67 -9.63 -4.75
C LEU A 47 8.56 -10.85 -4.47
N THR A 48 9.38 -10.81 -3.43
CA THR A 48 10.24 -11.92 -3.01
C THR A 48 9.47 -13.11 -2.45
N SER A 49 8.24 -12.90 -2.01
CA SER A 49 7.37 -13.93 -1.42
C SER A 49 6.29 -14.43 -2.39
N LEU A 50 6.26 -13.94 -3.63
CA LEU A 50 5.31 -14.43 -4.64
C LEU A 50 5.82 -15.72 -5.27
N ASP A 51 5.00 -16.76 -5.19
CA ASP A 51 5.31 -18.05 -5.77
C ASP A 51 5.14 -18.02 -7.30
N SER A 52 4.29 -17.14 -7.82
CA SER A 52 4.16 -16.91 -9.26
C SER A 52 5.40 -16.29 -9.92
N GLU A 53 6.25 -15.60 -9.14
CA GLU A 53 7.48 -14.96 -9.60
C GLU A 53 8.71 -15.87 -9.52
N LYS A 54 8.55 -17.11 -9.00
CA LYS A 54 9.65 -18.08 -8.94
C LYS A 54 10.11 -18.48 -10.34
N ARG A 55 11.43 -18.48 -10.52
CA ARG A 55 12.10 -18.77 -11.79
C ARG A 55 12.94 -20.03 -11.70
N ASP A 56 13.03 -20.76 -12.81
CA ASP A 56 13.92 -21.90 -12.96
C ASP A 56 15.38 -21.47 -13.14
N ALA A 57 16.31 -22.44 -13.24
CA ALA A 57 17.73 -22.17 -13.45
C ALA A 57 18.05 -21.45 -14.78
N ALA A 58 17.12 -21.47 -15.74
CA ALA A 58 17.22 -20.77 -17.01
C ALA A 58 16.56 -19.37 -16.98
N GLY A 59 15.97 -18.98 -15.85
CA GLY A 59 15.31 -17.68 -15.66
C GLY A 59 13.85 -17.62 -16.12
N ASN A 60 13.26 -18.74 -16.55
CA ASN A 60 11.86 -18.80 -16.97
C ASN A 60 10.95 -18.88 -15.75
N LEU A 61 9.76 -18.26 -15.85
CA LEU A 61 8.75 -18.35 -14.79
C LEU A 61 8.21 -19.78 -14.71
N ILE A 62 8.35 -20.40 -13.52
CA ILE A 62 7.86 -21.76 -13.26
C ILE A 62 6.33 -21.79 -13.35
N PHE A 63 5.67 -20.70 -12.94
CA PHE A 63 4.21 -20.61 -12.91
C PHE A 63 3.52 -20.98 -14.24
N HIS A 64 4.12 -20.65 -15.38
CA HIS A 64 3.53 -20.91 -16.69
C HIS A 64 3.58 -22.38 -17.10
N SER A 65 4.54 -23.16 -16.58
CA SER A 65 4.68 -24.58 -16.90
C SER A 65 3.85 -25.50 -16.02
N LEU A 66 3.20 -24.97 -14.98
CA LEU A 66 2.36 -25.73 -14.03
C LEU A 66 0.97 -26.06 -14.59
N GLY A 67 0.35 -27.10 -14.03
CA GLY A 67 -1.03 -27.44 -14.28
C GLY A 67 -2.01 -26.47 -13.61
N GLU A 68 -3.28 -26.50 -14.01
CA GLU A 68 -4.29 -25.55 -13.51
C GLU A 68 -4.56 -25.68 -12.00
N ALA A 69 -4.48 -26.90 -11.45
CA ALA A 69 -4.66 -27.11 -10.01
C ALA A 69 -3.54 -26.44 -9.19
N GLU A 70 -2.28 -26.53 -9.64
CA GLU A 70 -1.13 -25.93 -8.97
C GLU A 70 -1.16 -24.40 -9.09
N LYS A 71 -1.55 -23.88 -10.26
CA LYS A 71 -1.75 -22.44 -10.47
C LYS A 71 -2.82 -21.88 -9.54
N ALA A 72 -3.90 -22.61 -9.28
CA ALA A 72 -4.95 -22.17 -8.36
C ALA A 72 -4.40 -22.01 -6.94
N VAL A 73 -3.60 -22.98 -6.46
CA VAL A 73 -2.94 -22.92 -5.15
C VAL A 73 -2.00 -21.71 -5.05
N ILE A 74 -1.15 -21.50 -6.06
CA ILE A 74 -0.22 -20.36 -6.08
C ILE A 74 -0.98 -19.03 -6.10
N ARG A 75 -2.06 -18.90 -6.90
CA ARG A 75 -2.87 -17.67 -6.91
C ARG A 75 -3.46 -17.38 -5.53
N THR A 76 -3.97 -18.39 -4.83
CA THR A 76 -4.49 -18.21 -3.46
C THR A 76 -3.39 -17.75 -2.51
N HIS A 77 -2.23 -18.39 -2.55
CA HIS A 77 -1.06 -17.99 -1.75
C HIS A 77 -0.64 -16.54 -2.03
N ASP A 78 -0.44 -16.19 -3.29
CA ASP A 78 0.03 -14.86 -3.70
C ASP A 78 -0.99 -13.77 -3.33
N LEU A 79 -2.29 -14.07 -3.42
CA LEU A 79 -3.33 -13.18 -2.95
C LEU A 79 -3.23 -12.94 -1.43
N GLU A 80 -2.90 -13.93 -0.63
CA GLU A 80 -2.70 -13.76 0.81
C GLU A 80 -1.50 -12.86 1.13
N ILE A 81 -0.38 -13.07 0.42
CA ILE A 81 0.83 -12.24 0.53
C ILE A 81 0.52 -10.78 0.21
N ILE A 82 -0.21 -10.52 -0.87
CA ILE A 82 -0.57 -9.16 -1.29
C ILE A 82 -1.59 -8.56 -0.32
N ARG A 83 -2.62 -9.32 0.07
CA ARG A 83 -3.72 -8.84 0.94
C ARG A 83 -3.20 -8.31 2.28
N ASN A 84 -2.25 -8.99 2.91
CA ASN A 84 -1.83 -8.68 4.28
C ASN A 84 -1.32 -7.23 4.44
N PRO A 85 -0.39 -6.71 3.60
CA PRO A 85 -0.03 -5.29 3.57
C PRO A 85 -1.23 -4.34 3.43
N TYR A 86 -2.19 -4.63 2.56
CA TYR A 86 -3.38 -3.77 2.40
C TYR A 86 -4.28 -3.77 3.64
N VAL A 87 -4.44 -4.92 4.31
CA VAL A 87 -5.19 -5.02 5.56
C VAL A 87 -4.52 -4.20 6.66
N ILE A 88 -3.18 -4.24 6.75
CA ILE A 88 -2.42 -3.42 7.69
C ILE A 88 -2.65 -1.93 7.42
N ILE A 89 -2.59 -1.49 6.15
CA ILE A 89 -2.89 -0.09 5.78
C ILE A 89 -4.31 0.29 6.21
N GLY A 90 -5.30 -0.58 5.96
CA GLY A 90 -6.68 -0.37 6.41
C GLY A 90 -6.78 -0.23 7.94
N GLY A 91 -6.06 -1.08 8.69
CA GLY A 91 -5.98 -1.00 10.15
C GLY A 91 -5.35 0.31 10.64
N VAL A 92 -4.30 0.80 9.99
CA VAL A 92 -3.68 2.10 10.32
C VAL A 92 -4.68 3.24 10.08
N VAL A 93 -5.41 3.21 8.96
CA VAL A 93 -6.44 4.22 8.66
C VAL A 93 -7.56 4.21 9.73
N LEU A 94 -8.03 3.03 10.12
CA LEU A 94 -9.02 2.89 11.19
C LEU A 94 -8.49 3.40 12.54
N LEU A 95 -7.24 3.12 12.86
CA LEU A 95 -6.60 3.62 14.08
C LEU A 95 -6.51 5.15 14.07
N VAL A 96 -6.10 5.76 12.95
CA VAL A 96 -6.10 7.23 12.81
C VAL A 96 -7.51 7.79 12.95
N PHE A 97 -8.51 7.15 12.35
CA PHE A 97 -9.91 7.55 12.50
C PHE A 97 -10.37 7.52 13.97
N VAL A 98 -10.03 6.47 14.72
CA VAL A 98 -10.34 6.36 16.15
C VAL A 98 -9.63 7.45 16.94
N ILE A 99 -8.36 7.74 16.66
CA ILE A 99 -7.62 8.83 17.32
C ILE A 99 -8.35 10.16 17.10
N ILE A 100 -8.68 10.49 15.85
CA ILE A 100 -9.40 11.73 15.50
C ILE A 100 -10.76 11.79 16.19
N ALA A 101 -11.49 10.67 16.27
CA ALA A 101 -12.81 10.63 16.89
C ALA A 101 -12.76 10.86 18.42
N LEU A 102 -11.62 10.66 19.06
CA LEU A 102 -11.43 10.78 20.51
C LEU A 102 -10.72 12.08 20.94
N THR A 103 -10.20 12.86 20.00
CA THR A 103 -9.56 14.18 20.24
C THR A 103 -10.42 15.32 19.74
#